data_AF-A0A258NQE0-F1
#
_entry.id   AF-A0A258NQE0-F1
#
_cell.length_a   1.000
_cell.length_b   1.000
_cell.length_c   1.000
_cell.angle_alpha   90.00
_cell.angle_beta   90.00
_cell.angle_gamma   90.00
#
_symmetry.space_group_name_H-M   'P 1'
#
loop_
_entity.id
_entity.type
_entity.pdbx_description
1 polymer ?
#
loop_
_entity_poly.entity_id
_entity_poly.type
_entity_poly.pdbx_seq_one_letter_code
_entity_poly.pdbx_strand_id
1 'polypeptide(L)'
;MATSSKPIEAVIFAYQVGFGDCFLLRFVYPGEKYKHLLIDFGTTGLPADVASSHMDEIARDIVDRCGGKLDAVIATHRHADHISGFATNTKGTASGDVIAGLKPKVVIQPWTEQPDLAEDATAPAAAKKHSLALRRMGFTAEKVVQLLDAFPKSVSPALKEKLRFVGEDNISNKSAVRNLATMAPKTVYTYHGGPSGLTQSILPGVTTHVLGPPTLRQTDTIRKQRSRDPDEFWHLQMSSLDADSQLQGKPGALFPNHPSVDGGKLPMSARWYALRLKDARGEQLQQIVTLLDDQMNNTSLILLFEAGKKKLLFPGDAQLENWQYALSQSSSRTLLKDVDLYKVGHHGSLNATPKSLWTDFSKRGKAGQKNRLKTVMSTRPDKHGHEKSNTEVPRRTLLQALDSESELHSTHRLGAGVLYEEIHIDLRK
;
A
#
# COMPACT_ATOMS: atom_id res chain seq x y z
N MET A 1 16.67 -4.58 38.32
CA MET A 1 15.83 -4.52 37.10
C MET A 1 16.29 -3.32 36.29
N ALA A 2 16.95 -3.52 35.14
CA ALA A 2 17.34 -2.41 34.28
C ALA A 2 16.07 -1.75 33.75
N THR A 3 15.85 -0.48 34.10
CA THR A 3 14.78 0.32 33.49
C THR A 3 15.04 0.37 32.00
N SER A 4 14.15 -0.25 31.21
CA SER A 4 14.18 -0.14 29.74
C SER A 4 14.23 1.34 29.37
N SER A 5 15.30 1.77 28.70
CA SER A 5 15.47 3.17 28.30
C SER A 5 14.31 3.58 27.40
N LYS A 6 13.63 4.68 27.71
CA LYS A 6 12.55 5.22 26.86
C LYS A 6 13.11 6.23 25.87
N PRO A 7 12.55 6.34 24.66
CA PRO A 7 12.94 7.39 23.73
C PRO A 7 12.44 8.76 24.21
N ILE A 8 13.18 9.80 23.86
CA ILE A 8 12.91 11.21 24.21
C ILE A 8 12.37 12.01 23.02
N GLU A 9 12.57 11.52 21.81
CA GLU A 9 12.09 12.15 20.57
C GLU A 9 11.81 11.07 19.51
N ALA A 10 10.80 11.31 18.67
CA ALA A 10 10.63 10.61 17.40
C ALA A 10 10.82 11.63 16.26
N VAL A 11 11.64 11.26 15.27
CA VAL A 11 11.85 12.04 14.06
C VAL A 11 11.40 11.21 12.86
N ILE A 12 10.56 11.80 12.01
CA ILE A 12 10.07 11.18 10.78
C ILE A 12 10.74 11.92 9.63
N PHE A 13 11.43 11.17 8.77
CA PHE A 13 11.90 11.66 7.48
C PHE A 13 10.92 11.20 6.42
N ALA A 14 10.11 12.12 5.90
CA ALA A 14 9.14 11.85 4.85
C ALA A 14 9.79 12.12 3.48
N TYR A 15 10.21 11.05 2.78
CA TYR A 15 10.96 11.17 1.53
C TYR A 15 10.06 11.50 0.34
N GLN A 16 10.56 12.35 -0.55
CA GLN A 16 9.92 12.70 -1.81
C GLN A 16 10.15 11.59 -2.83
N VAL A 17 9.28 10.59 -2.87
CA VAL A 17 9.32 9.50 -3.86
C VAL A 17 8.36 9.71 -5.03
N GLY A 18 7.65 10.84 -5.08
CA GLY A 18 6.59 11.12 -6.03
C GLY A 18 5.28 10.45 -5.60
N PHE A 19 4.69 9.65 -6.48
CA PHE A 19 3.53 8.84 -6.12
C PHE A 19 3.97 7.52 -5.49
N GLY A 20 4.01 7.51 -4.17
CA GLY A 20 4.41 6.37 -3.34
C GLY A 20 4.76 6.79 -1.92
N ASP A 21 5.17 5.82 -1.12
CA ASP A 21 5.51 6.00 0.29
C ASP A 21 6.96 5.60 0.58
N CYS A 22 7.63 6.44 1.37
CA CYS A 22 8.91 6.12 1.99
C CYS A 22 9.12 6.99 3.23
N PHE A 23 9.13 6.35 4.40
CA PHE A 23 9.30 7.04 5.68
C PHE A 23 10.37 6.37 6.53
N LEU A 24 11.41 7.12 6.91
CA LEU A 24 12.33 6.68 7.95
C LEU A 24 11.85 7.23 9.30
N LEU A 25 11.49 6.35 10.22
CA LEU A 25 11.12 6.69 11.59
C LEU A 25 12.31 6.42 12.51
N ARG A 26 12.81 7.47 13.15
CA ARG A 26 13.91 7.43 14.11
C ARG A 26 13.39 7.71 15.52
N PHE A 27 13.57 6.77 16.43
CA PHE A 27 13.41 7.01 17.87
C PHE A 27 14.76 7.34 18.49
N VAL A 28 14.85 8.50 19.12
CA VAL A 28 16.05 9.01 19.80
C VAL A 28 15.96 8.67 21.28
N TYR A 29 17.02 8.07 21.82
CA TYR A 29 17.17 7.70 23.22
C TYR A 29 18.28 8.53 23.88
N PRO A 30 18.26 8.67 25.21
CA PRO A 30 19.34 9.33 25.94
C PRO A 30 20.73 8.76 25.60
N GLY A 31 21.72 9.64 25.49
CA GLY A 31 23.09 9.28 25.13
C GLY A 31 23.27 8.96 23.65
N GLU A 32 22.58 9.69 22.77
CA GLU A 32 22.74 9.63 21.30
C GLU A 32 22.56 8.22 20.71
N LYS A 33 21.62 7.45 21.30
CA LYS A 33 21.26 6.12 20.80
C LYS A 33 20.02 6.25 19.93
N TYR A 34 20.04 5.60 18.76
CA TYR A 34 18.95 5.68 17.80
C TYR A 34 18.38 4.30 17.48
N LYS A 35 17.09 4.25 17.19
CA LYS A 35 16.40 3.12 16.57
C LYS A 35 15.73 3.56 15.29
N HIS A 36 16.05 2.88 14.19
CA HIS A 36 15.59 3.25 12.85
C HIS A 36 14.64 2.19 12.30
N LEU A 37 13.47 2.64 11.84
CA LEU A 37 12.47 1.82 11.18
C LEU A 37 12.19 2.44 9.81
N LEU A 38 12.31 1.67 8.74
CA LEU A 38 11.89 2.09 7.42
C LEU A 38 10.47 1.57 7.18
N ILE A 39 9.52 2.47 6.94
CA ILE A 39 8.13 2.16 6.61
C ILE A 39 7.91 2.50 5.14
N ASP A 40 7.71 1.45 4.35
CA ASP A 40 7.62 1.46 2.89
C ASP A 40 8.85 2.09 2.21
N PHE A 41 9.02 1.74 0.95
CA PHE A 41 10.01 2.32 0.04
C PHE A 41 9.61 2.00 -1.39
N GLY A 42 8.75 2.85 -1.98
CA GLY A 42 8.26 2.62 -3.33
C GLY A 42 7.84 3.89 -4.07
N THR A 43 7.71 3.75 -5.38
CA THR A 43 7.16 4.76 -6.28
C THR A 43 6.57 4.12 -7.54
N THR A 44 5.47 4.69 -8.04
CA THR A 44 4.92 4.42 -9.40
C THR A 44 4.95 5.67 -10.28
N GLY A 45 5.58 6.74 -9.79
CA GLY A 45 5.66 8.01 -10.50
C GLY A 45 6.56 9.01 -9.80
N LEU A 46 7.87 8.92 -10.06
CA LEU A 46 8.88 9.88 -9.61
C LEU A 46 8.51 11.33 -9.96
N PRO A 47 8.86 12.31 -9.12
CA PRO A 47 8.72 13.73 -9.46
C PRO A 47 9.26 14.06 -10.85
N ALA A 48 8.65 15.03 -11.54
CA ALA A 48 9.00 15.32 -12.94
C ALA A 48 10.42 15.88 -13.12
N ASP A 49 10.97 16.44 -12.04
CA ASP A 49 12.22 17.20 -11.98
C ASP A 49 13.39 16.42 -11.37
N VAL A 50 13.21 15.13 -11.08
CA VAL A 50 14.28 14.29 -10.51
C VAL A 50 14.85 13.29 -11.53
N ALA A 51 16.09 12.87 -11.31
CA ALA A 51 16.74 11.86 -12.12
C ALA A 51 16.12 10.47 -11.90
N SER A 52 16.34 9.55 -12.83
CA SER A 52 15.95 8.14 -12.66
C SER A 52 16.70 7.44 -11.51
N SER A 53 17.84 7.98 -11.09
CA SER A 53 18.62 7.55 -9.91
C SER A 53 18.04 8.00 -8.57
N HIS A 54 16.92 8.73 -8.56
CA HIS A 54 16.39 9.35 -7.34
C HIS A 54 16.12 8.36 -6.20
N MET A 55 15.63 7.15 -6.52
CA MET A 55 15.44 6.10 -5.51
C MET A 55 16.78 5.61 -4.92
N ASP A 56 17.85 5.55 -5.72
CA ASP A 56 19.18 5.20 -5.24
C ASP A 56 19.78 6.31 -4.36
N GLU A 57 19.47 7.57 -4.66
CA GLU A 57 19.84 8.73 -3.84
C GLU A 57 19.15 8.68 -2.47
N ILE A 58 17.85 8.39 -2.44
CA ILE A 58 17.10 8.17 -1.20
C ILE A 58 17.67 6.99 -0.41
N ALA A 59 17.98 5.86 -1.07
CA ALA A 59 18.58 4.71 -0.39
C ALA A 59 19.92 5.06 0.27
N ARG A 60 20.76 5.87 -0.38
CA ARG A 60 22.03 6.36 0.20
C ARG A 60 21.81 7.30 1.37
N ASP A 61 20.87 8.24 1.28
CA ASP A 61 20.54 9.11 2.41
C ASP A 61 20.03 8.29 3.62
N ILE A 62 19.20 7.28 3.39
CA ILE A 62 18.75 6.35 4.45
C ILE A 62 19.95 5.66 5.11
N VAL A 63 20.95 5.22 4.34
CA VAL A 63 22.19 4.61 4.89
C VAL A 63 22.90 5.59 5.82
N ASP A 64 23.08 6.83 5.39
CA ASP A 64 23.77 7.87 6.15
C ASP A 64 23.00 8.21 7.44
N ARG A 65 21.68 8.40 7.34
CA ARG A 65 20.79 8.69 8.47
C ARG A 65 20.78 7.58 9.51
N CYS A 66 20.87 6.33 9.05
CA CYS A 66 20.88 5.15 9.90
C CYS A 66 22.26 4.85 10.51
N GLY A 67 23.32 5.55 10.10
CA GLY A 67 24.70 5.19 10.46
C GLY A 67 25.06 3.77 10.03
N GLY A 68 24.54 3.33 8.86
CA GLY A 68 24.76 1.99 8.33
C GLY A 68 23.99 0.86 9.03
N LYS A 69 23.02 1.17 9.90
CA LYS A 69 22.26 0.15 10.65
C LYS A 69 20.77 0.45 10.74
N LEU A 70 19.95 -0.47 10.23
CA LEU A 70 18.50 -0.42 10.33
C LEU A 70 18.00 -1.44 11.37
N ASP A 71 17.03 -1.08 12.21
CA ASP A 71 16.48 -2.02 13.20
C ASP A 71 15.30 -2.82 12.64
N ALA A 72 14.42 -2.19 11.84
CA ALA A 72 13.30 -2.87 11.19
C ALA A 72 12.95 -2.28 9.82
N VAL A 73 12.38 -3.13 8.97
CA VAL A 73 11.67 -2.73 7.74
C VAL A 73 10.21 -3.14 7.89
N ILE A 74 9.30 -2.24 7.53
CA ILE A 74 7.86 -2.47 7.50
C ILE A 74 7.42 -2.23 6.06
N ALA A 75 6.86 -3.26 5.41
CA ALA A 75 6.14 -3.09 4.16
C ALA A 75 4.64 -3.23 4.45
N THR A 76 3.89 -2.15 4.26
CA THR A 76 2.49 -2.07 4.67
C THR A 76 1.61 -3.00 3.84
N HIS A 77 1.87 -3.09 2.53
CA HIS A 77 1.32 -4.05 1.59
C HIS A 77 2.21 -4.09 0.32
N ARG A 78 1.78 -4.81 -0.71
CA ARG A 78 2.63 -5.23 -1.84
C ARG A 78 2.62 -4.32 -3.09
N HIS A 79 1.89 -3.21 -3.11
CA HIS A 79 1.85 -2.35 -4.29
C HIS A 79 3.22 -1.71 -4.58
N ALA A 80 3.53 -1.43 -5.85
CA ALA A 80 4.86 -0.96 -6.25
C ALA A 80 5.19 0.41 -5.68
N ASP A 81 4.20 1.27 -5.47
CA ASP A 81 4.32 2.55 -4.80
C ASP A 81 4.66 2.42 -3.31
N HIS A 82 4.66 1.20 -2.75
CA HIS A 82 5.14 0.89 -1.39
C HIS A 82 6.40 0.03 -1.37
N ILE A 83 6.65 -0.84 -2.36
CA ILE A 83 7.75 -1.80 -2.27
C ILE A 83 8.75 -1.81 -3.43
N SER A 84 8.53 -1.05 -4.51
CA SER A 84 9.42 -1.10 -5.68
C SER A 84 10.87 -0.71 -5.37
N GLY A 85 11.09 0.17 -4.39
CA GLY A 85 12.42 0.56 -3.92
C GLY A 85 13.17 -0.58 -3.21
N PHE A 86 12.50 -1.66 -2.83
CA PHE A 86 13.15 -2.89 -2.32
C PHE A 86 13.61 -3.84 -3.44
N ALA A 87 13.38 -3.51 -4.71
CA ALA A 87 13.85 -4.33 -5.82
C ALA A 87 15.38 -4.45 -5.84
N THR A 88 15.88 -5.64 -6.15
CA THR A 88 17.31 -5.96 -6.24
C THR A 88 17.73 -6.15 -7.69
N ASN A 89 19.04 -6.03 -7.95
CA ASN A 89 19.62 -6.36 -9.26
C ASN A 89 20.80 -7.35 -9.13
N THR A 90 21.22 -7.93 -10.24
CA THR A 90 22.33 -8.91 -10.25
C THR A 90 23.69 -8.31 -9.90
N LYS A 91 23.83 -6.98 -9.94
CA LYS A 91 25.05 -6.27 -9.58
C LYS A 91 25.15 -5.99 -8.08
N GLY A 92 24.07 -6.19 -7.32
CA GLY A 92 24.01 -5.85 -5.90
C GLY A 92 24.04 -4.35 -5.64
N THR A 93 23.58 -3.53 -6.59
CA THR A 93 23.66 -2.06 -6.50
C THR A 93 22.31 -1.37 -6.54
N ALA A 94 21.20 -2.11 -6.66
CA ALA A 94 19.88 -1.47 -6.66
C ALA A 94 19.56 -0.92 -5.26
N SER A 95 18.63 0.02 -5.19
CA SER A 95 18.13 0.57 -3.92
C SER A 95 17.75 -0.52 -2.91
N GLY A 96 17.16 -1.64 -3.35
CA GLY A 96 16.83 -2.76 -2.47
C GLY A 96 18.03 -3.53 -1.94
N ASP A 97 19.11 -3.62 -2.72
CA ASP A 97 20.38 -4.22 -2.28
C ASP A 97 21.05 -3.33 -1.22
N VAL A 98 21.01 -2.01 -1.42
CA VAL A 98 21.52 -1.01 -0.48
C VAL A 98 20.79 -1.10 0.87
N ILE A 99 19.45 -1.12 0.85
CA ILE A 99 18.66 -1.25 2.08
C ILE A 99 18.89 -2.60 2.76
N ALA A 100 18.99 -3.71 2.01
CA ALA A 100 19.34 -5.01 2.57
C ALA A 100 20.73 -5.01 3.24
N GLY A 101 21.67 -4.23 2.69
CA GLY A 101 23.00 -4.01 3.27
C GLY A 101 23.00 -3.42 4.68
N LEU A 102 21.91 -2.73 5.09
CA LEU A 102 21.74 -2.22 6.46
C LEU A 102 21.40 -3.29 7.50
N LYS A 103 21.19 -4.54 7.05
CA LYS A 103 20.95 -5.74 7.87
C LYS A 103 19.86 -5.53 8.92
N PRO A 104 18.61 -5.24 8.51
CA PRO A 104 17.50 -5.09 9.44
C PRO A 104 17.32 -6.35 10.29
N LYS A 105 16.93 -6.18 11.56
CA LYS A 105 16.74 -7.31 12.48
C LYS A 105 15.42 -8.02 12.24
N VAL A 106 14.42 -7.29 11.76
CA VAL A 106 13.09 -7.81 11.46
C VAL A 106 12.50 -7.12 10.23
N VAL A 107 11.84 -7.90 9.38
CA VAL A 107 10.92 -7.40 8.36
C VAL A 107 9.50 -7.68 8.82
N ILE A 108 8.59 -6.71 8.71
CA ILE A 108 7.19 -6.83 9.12
C ILE A 108 6.32 -6.61 7.89
N GLN A 109 5.39 -7.54 7.65
CA GLN A 109 4.48 -7.55 6.52
C GLN A 109 3.08 -7.97 6.99
N PRO A 110 2.01 -7.64 6.25
CA PRO A 110 0.69 -8.17 6.56
C PRO A 110 0.65 -9.68 6.34
N TRP A 111 -0.26 -10.35 7.07
CA TRP A 111 -0.34 -11.81 7.07
C TRP A 111 -0.62 -12.44 5.70
N THR A 112 -1.20 -11.65 4.79
CA THR A 112 -1.52 -12.02 3.41
C THR A 112 -0.28 -12.18 2.52
N GLU A 113 0.87 -11.61 2.91
CA GLU A 113 2.13 -11.73 2.16
C GLU A 113 3.00 -12.92 2.60
N GLN A 114 2.47 -13.79 3.47
CA GLN A 114 3.18 -14.99 3.89
C GLN A 114 3.37 -15.94 2.67
N PRO A 115 4.61 -16.27 2.25
CA PRO A 115 4.87 -16.94 0.96
C PRO A 115 4.17 -18.29 0.79
N ASP A 116 4.07 -19.06 1.88
CA ASP A 116 3.59 -20.45 1.87
C ASP A 116 2.15 -20.57 2.39
N LEU A 117 1.38 -19.49 2.31
CA LEU A 117 0.01 -19.45 2.77
C LEU A 117 -0.89 -20.26 1.82
N ALA A 118 -1.77 -21.10 2.40
CA ALA A 118 -2.75 -21.84 1.59
C ALA A 118 -3.73 -20.87 0.91
N GLU A 119 -4.25 -21.27 -0.25
CA GLU A 119 -5.11 -20.42 -1.09
C GLU A 119 -6.43 -20.04 -0.41
N ASP A 120 -6.92 -20.91 0.46
CA ASP A 120 -8.11 -20.79 1.28
C ASP A 120 -7.79 -20.38 2.73
N ALA A 121 -6.54 -20.02 3.02
CA ALA A 121 -6.10 -19.69 4.37
C ALA A 121 -6.91 -18.51 4.92
N THR A 122 -7.45 -18.71 6.11
CA THR A 122 -8.26 -17.70 6.80
C THR A 122 -7.48 -16.85 7.79
N ALA A 123 -6.20 -17.17 8.01
CA ALA A 123 -5.26 -16.44 8.85
C ALA A 123 -3.83 -16.94 8.59
N PRO A 124 -2.78 -16.28 9.14
CA PRO A 124 -1.41 -16.71 8.91
C PRO A 124 -1.17 -18.17 9.35
N ALA A 125 -0.31 -18.85 8.60
CA ALA A 125 0.07 -20.23 8.90
C ALA A 125 1.07 -20.27 10.06
N ALA A 126 0.94 -21.29 10.92
CA ALA A 126 1.94 -21.57 11.95
C ALA A 126 3.31 -21.76 11.29
N ALA A 127 4.35 -21.13 11.83
CA ALA A 127 5.69 -21.10 11.25
C ALA A 127 6.21 -22.52 10.95
N LYS A 128 6.10 -22.95 9.69
CA LYS A 128 6.79 -24.13 9.17
C LYS A 128 8.08 -23.66 8.47
N LYS A 129 9.07 -24.55 8.40
CA LYS A 129 10.33 -24.30 7.66
C LYS A 129 9.98 -23.81 6.26
N HIS A 130 10.35 -22.57 5.96
CA HIS A 130 10.07 -21.88 4.70
C HIS A 130 10.43 -22.77 3.51
N SER A 131 9.44 -23.25 2.78
CA SER A 131 9.64 -23.88 1.48
C SER A 131 9.20 -22.85 0.47
N LEU A 132 10.14 -22.05 -0.05
CA LEU A 132 9.92 -20.88 -0.90
C LEU A 132 9.08 -21.18 -2.15
N ALA A 133 7.79 -21.42 -1.97
CA ALA A 133 6.81 -21.57 -3.02
C ALA A 133 6.06 -20.25 -3.02
N LEU A 134 6.53 -19.27 -3.80
CA LEU A 134 5.75 -18.08 -4.13
C LEU A 134 4.48 -18.51 -4.89
N ARG A 135 3.50 -19.09 -4.20
CA ARG A 135 2.20 -19.40 -4.75
C ARG A 135 1.21 -18.37 -4.21
N ARG A 136 0.92 -17.41 -5.12
CA ARG A 136 -0.19 -16.44 -5.17
C ARG A 136 0.16 -15.04 -4.65
N MET A 137 -0.12 -13.94 -5.36
CA MET A 137 -1.24 -13.55 -6.25
C MET A 137 -0.86 -13.39 -7.75
N GLY A 138 0.14 -14.14 -8.26
CA GLY A 138 0.54 -14.07 -9.68
C GLY A 138 -0.55 -14.44 -10.70
N PHE A 139 -1.60 -15.16 -10.27
CA PHE A 139 -2.71 -15.60 -11.13
C PHE A 139 -3.53 -14.44 -11.69
N THR A 140 -3.69 -13.35 -10.95
CA THR A 140 -4.54 -12.23 -11.38
C THR A 140 -3.80 -11.27 -12.31
N ALA A 141 -2.51 -11.04 -12.08
CA ALA A 141 -1.69 -10.16 -12.90
C ALA A 141 -1.27 -10.78 -14.23
N GLU A 142 -0.88 -12.06 -14.24
CA GLU A 142 -0.59 -12.78 -15.49
C GLU A 142 -1.85 -12.86 -16.36
N LYS A 143 -3.03 -13.05 -15.76
CA LYS A 143 -4.31 -12.98 -16.49
C LYS A 143 -4.69 -11.58 -16.95
N VAL A 144 -4.46 -10.55 -16.15
CA VAL A 144 -4.69 -9.14 -16.52
C VAL A 144 -3.80 -8.73 -17.69
N VAL A 145 -2.54 -9.17 -17.70
CA VAL A 145 -1.59 -8.95 -18.80
C VAL A 145 -1.97 -9.79 -20.03
N GLN A 146 -2.35 -11.06 -19.87
CA GLN A 146 -2.88 -11.88 -20.97
C GLN A 146 -4.16 -11.29 -21.57
N LEU A 147 -5.04 -10.70 -20.75
CA LEU A 147 -6.22 -9.95 -21.18
C LEU A 147 -5.86 -8.70 -21.99
N LEU A 148 -4.85 -7.95 -21.56
CA LEU A 148 -4.34 -6.79 -22.27
C LEU A 148 -3.79 -7.17 -23.65
N ASP A 149 -3.01 -8.25 -23.71
CA ASP A 149 -2.39 -8.77 -24.93
C ASP A 149 -3.44 -9.36 -25.90
N ALA A 150 -4.51 -9.95 -25.36
CA ALA A 150 -5.62 -10.48 -26.16
C ALA A 150 -6.52 -9.38 -26.75
N PHE A 151 -6.60 -8.18 -26.15
CA PHE A 151 -7.55 -7.13 -26.56
C PHE A 151 -6.96 -5.70 -26.71
N PRO A 152 -5.81 -5.50 -27.38
CA PRO A 152 -5.08 -4.22 -27.37
C PRO A 152 -5.83 -3.05 -28.03
N LYS A 153 -6.84 -3.30 -28.87
CA LYS A 153 -7.61 -2.27 -29.58
C LYS A 153 -8.90 -1.84 -28.86
N SER A 154 -9.28 -2.54 -27.78
CA SER A 154 -10.58 -2.42 -27.10
C SER A 154 -10.57 -1.65 -25.79
N VAL A 155 -9.39 -1.33 -25.28
CA VAL A 155 -9.18 -0.76 -23.95
C VAL A 155 -8.86 0.73 -24.07
N SER A 156 -9.54 1.57 -23.28
CA SER A 156 -9.25 3.02 -23.23
C SER A 156 -7.82 3.28 -22.73
N PRO A 157 -7.18 4.41 -23.08
CA PRO A 157 -5.84 4.75 -22.58
C PRO A 157 -5.75 4.73 -21.05
N ALA A 158 -6.74 5.31 -20.35
CA ALA A 158 -6.81 5.33 -18.89
C ALA A 158 -6.90 3.92 -18.27
N LEU A 159 -7.66 3.01 -18.90
CA LEU A 159 -7.75 1.63 -18.44
C LEU A 159 -6.48 0.84 -18.75
N LYS A 160 -5.81 1.10 -19.87
CA LYS A 160 -4.49 0.51 -20.16
C LYS A 160 -3.46 0.91 -19.12
N GLU A 161 -3.45 2.18 -18.69
CA GLU A 161 -2.58 2.66 -17.64
C GLU A 161 -2.91 1.97 -16.29
N LYS A 162 -4.19 1.86 -15.93
CA LYS A 162 -4.60 1.16 -14.70
C LYS A 162 -4.30 -0.36 -14.72
N LEU A 163 -4.48 -1.02 -15.87
CA LEU A 163 -4.13 -2.43 -16.04
C LEU A 163 -2.60 -2.64 -16.01
N ARG A 164 -1.82 -1.73 -16.59
CA ARG A 164 -0.35 -1.73 -16.45
C ARG A 164 0.07 -1.52 -15.02
N PHE A 165 -0.52 -0.57 -14.30
CA PHE A 165 -0.30 -0.36 -12.87
C PHE A 165 -0.50 -1.68 -12.08
N VAL A 166 -1.67 -2.32 -12.18
CA VAL A 166 -1.95 -3.59 -11.45
C VAL A 166 -1.09 -4.78 -11.93
N GLY A 167 -0.77 -4.83 -13.23
CA GLY A 167 0.03 -5.91 -13.84
C GLY A 167 1.54 -5.79 -13.56
N GLU A 168 2.09 -4.59 -13.74
CA GLU A 168 3.48 -4.25 -13.42
C GLU A 168 3.72 -4.41 -11.91
N ASP A 169 2.80 -4.00 -11.04
CA ASP A 169 2.87 -4.17 -9.58
C ASP A 169 3.08 -5.62 -9.11
N ASN A 170 2.68 -6.61 -9.90
CA ASN A 170 2.83 -8.02 -9.55
C ASN A 170 3.99 -8.71 -10.29
N ILE A 171 4.41 -8.20 -11.45
CA ILE A 171 5.51 -8.76 -12.25
C ILE A 171 6.85 -8.09 -11.90
N SER A 172 6.88 -6.76 -11.74
CA SER A 172 8.09 -5.98 -11.44
C SER A 172 8.53 -6.15 -9.98
N ASN A 173 7.58 -6.31 -9.04
CA ASN A 173 7.89 -6.45 -7.61
C ASN A 173 8.39 -7.83 -7.19
N LYS A 174 8.54 -8.80 -8.11
CA LYS A 174 8.99 -10.16 -7.74
C LYS A 174 10.34 -10.15 -7.01
N SER A 175 11.30 -9.30 -7.42
CA SER A 175 12.58 -9.16 -6.72
C SER A 175 12.41 -8.47 -5.37
N ALA A 176 11.59 -7.42 -5.28
CA ALA A 176 11.29 -6.71 -4.02
C ALA A 176 10.64 -7.62 -2.97
N VAL A 177 9.62 -8.39 -3.35
CA VAL A 177 8.94 -9.36 -2.46
C VAL A 177 9.94 -10.42 -1.96
N ARG A 178 10.77 -10.98 -2.85
CA ARG A 178 11.81 -11.95 -2.45
C ARG A 178 12.84 -11.32 -1.52
N ASN A 179 13.25 -10.09 -1.81
CA ASN A 179 14.19 -9.35 -0.97
C ASN A 179 13.57 -9.18 0.42
N LEU A 180 12.38 -8.59 0.55
CA LEU A 180 11.68 -8.43 1.83
C LEU A 180 11.50 -9.74 2.61
N ALA A 181 11.19 -10.85 1.93
CA ALA A 181 11.04 -12.16 2.57
C ALA A 181 12.36 -12.69 3.18
N THR A 182 13.53 -12.27 2.66
CA THR A 182 14.85 -12.82 3.01
C THR A 182 15.83 -11.80 3.61
N MET A 183 15.46 -10.51 3.61
CA MET A 183 16.32 -9.37 3.98
C MET A 183 16.74 -9.37 5.46
N ALA A 184 15.91 -9.94 6.33
CA ALA A 184 16.16 -10.02 7.76
C ALA A 184 16.22 -11.47 8.25
N PRO A 185 16.92 -11.75 9.36
CA PRO A 185 16.91 -13.09 9.97
C PRO A 185 15.51 -13.50 10.50
N LYS A 186 14.61 -12.54 10.64
CA LYS A 186 13.23 -12.76 11.08
C LYS A 186 12.26 -11.93 10.23
N THR A 187 11.24 -12.59 9.70
CA THR A 187 10.11 -11.95 9.05
C THR A 187 8.85 -12.22 9.87
N VAL A 188 8.05 -11.19 10.12
CA VAL A 188 6.81 -11.25 10.90
C VAL A 188 5.64 -10.90 9.99
N TYR A 189 4.74 -11.87 9.82
CA TYR A 189 3.50 -11.73 9.08
C TYR A 189 2.36 -11.51 10.07
N THR A 190 1.88 -10.27 10.16
CA THR A 190 0.99 -9.83 11.26
C THR A 190 -0.39 -9.37 10.79
N TYR A 191 -1.29 -9.21 11.75
CA TYR A 191 -2.71 -8.95 11.56
C TYR A 191 -3.25 -8.16 12.75
N HIS A 192 -4.49 -7.70 12.69
CA HIS A 192 -5.14 -6.96 13.77
C HIS A 192 -5.02 -7.70 15.12
N GLY A 193 -4.40 -7.08 16.12
CA GLY A 193 -4.17 -7.65 17.44
C GLY A 193 -3.07 -8.73 17.50
N GLY A 194 -2.42 -9.02 16.37
CA GLY A 194 -1.27 -9.91 16.29
C GLY A 194 0.01 -9.26 16.81
N PRO A 195 1.10 -10.05 16.96
CA PRO A 195 2.38 -9.53 17.41
C PRO A 195 2.97 -8.58 16.35
N SER A 196 3.38 -7.37 16.75
CA SER A 196 3.98 -6.39 15.84
C SER A 196 5.33 -6.82 15.28
N GLY A 197 6.04 -7.75 15.95
CA GLY A 197 7.43 -8.09 15.64
C GLY A 197 8.45 -7.12 16.22
N LEU A 198 8.03 -5.92 16.65
CA LEU A 198 8.86 -4.90 17.32
C LEU A 198 8.90 -5.16 18.82
N THR A 199 9.69 -6.14 19.23
CA THR A 199 9.90 -6.49 20.63
C THR A 199 10.62 -5.38 21.39
N GLN A 200 10.57 -5.42 22.73
CA GLN A 200 11.31 -4.48 23.58
C GLN A 200 12.84 -4.55 23.38
N SER A 201 13.38 -5.61 22.76
CA SER A 201 14.79 -5.68 22.37
C SER A 201 15.12 -4.94 21.06
N ILE A 202 14.12 -4.72 20.21
CA ILE A 202 14.24 -3.95 18.97
C ILE A 202 13.92 -2.49 19.24
N LEU A 203 12.78 -2.23 19.90
CA LEU A 203 12.27 -0.90 20.17
C LEU A 203 11.90 -0.70 21.66
N PRO A 204 12.91 -0.56 22.54
CA PRO A 204 12.68 -0.41 23.98
C PRO A 204 11.80 0.79 24.31
N GLY A 205 10.83 0.64 25.21
CA GLY A 205 10.03 1.76 25.72
C GLY A 205 8.99 2.30 24.73
N VAL A 206 8.78 1.62 23.59
CA VAL A 206 7.71 1.89 22.63
C VAL A 206 6.78 0.68 22.58
N THR A 207 5.47 0.94 22.68
CA THR A 207 4.43 -0.05 22.42
C THR A 207 3.99 0.09 20.97
N THR A 208 3.87 -1.02 20.25
CA THR A 208 3.35 -1.03 18.88
C THR A 208 2.07 -1.84 18.84
N HIS A 209 0.97 -1.20 18.45
CA HIS A 209 -0.32 -1.83 18.24
C HIS A 209 -0.52 -2.10 16.75
N VAL A 210 -0.95 -3.32 16.41
CA VAL A 210 -1.34 -3.69 15.05
C VAL A 210 -2.86 -3.64 14.98
N LEU A 211 -3.40 -2.64 14.28
CA LEU A 211 -4.84 -2.38 14.14
C LEU A 211 -5.39 -2.90 12.80
N GLY A 212 -4.56 -3.52 11.96
CA GLY A 212 -4.97 -4.04 10.66
C GLY A 212 -3.82 -4.73 9.92
N PRO A 213 -4.10 -5.52 8.88
CA PRO A 213 -5.46 -5.90 8.45
C PRO A 213 -6.06 -6.99 9.35
N PRO A 214 -7.38 -7.17 9.40
CA PRO A 214 -7.97 -8.34 10.02
C PRO A 214 -7.63 -9.63 9.26
N THR A 215 -7.74 -10.75 9.95
CA THR A 215 -7.79 -12.09 9.34
C THR A 215 -9.22 -12.45 8.94
N LEU A 216 -9.39 -13.43 8.06
CA LEU A 216 -10.73 -13.92 7.70
C LEU A 216 -11.44 -14.62 8.86
N ARG A 217 -10.68 -15.14 9.84
CA ARG A 217 -11.26 -15.61 11.11
C ARG A 217 -11.84 -14.49 11.97
N GLN A 218 -11.33 -13.27 11.81
CA GLN A 218 -11.79 -12.10 12.57
C GLN A 218 -13.00 -11.43 11.91
N THR A 219 -12.99 -11.33 10.58
CA THR A 219 -14.13 -10.85 9.81
C THR A 219 -14.04 -11.28 8.36
N ASP A 220 -15.18 -11.70 7.78
CA ASP A 220 -15.31 -11.92 6.34
C ASP A 220 -15.60 -10.63 5.56
N THR A 221 -15.73 -9.48 6.23
CA THR A 221 -15.98 -8.20 5.55
C THR A 221 -14.85 -7.80 4.61
N ILE A 222 -13.62 -8.25 4.87
CA ILE A 222 -12.49 -8.07 3.96
C ILE A 222 -12.61 -8.95 2.68
N ARG A 223 -13.40 -10.05 2.70
CA ARG A 223 -13.82 -10.75 1.45
C ARG A 223 -14.91 -9.96 0.74
N LYS A 224 -15.79 -9.35 1.52
CA LYS A 224 -17.03 -8.71 1.05
C LYS A 224 -16.79 -7.22 0.82
N GLN A 225 -16.06 -6.87 -0.22
CA GLN A 225 -16.25 -5.56 -0.86
C GLN A 225 -17.65 -5.53 -1.46
N ARG A 226 -18.64 -5.13 -0.65
CA ARG A 226 -20.02 -4.96 -1.09
C ARG A 226 -20.13 -3.65 -1.85
N SER A 227 -19.93 -3.67 -3.16
CA SER A 227 -20.56 -2.67 -4.05
C SER A 227 -22.02 -3.05 -4.33
N ARG A 228 -22.80 -3.38 -3.28
CA ARG A 228 -24.20 -3.90 -3.33
C ARG A 228 -24.35 -5.21 -4.12
N ASP A 229 -24.65 -6.30 -3.43
CA ASP A 229 -24.91 -7.63 -4.00
C ASP A 229 -26.02 -7.59 -5.08
N PRO A 230 -25.88 -8.34 -6.18
CA PRO A 230 -26.43 -9.69 -6.13
C PRO A 230 -25.63 -10.72 -6.96
N ASP A 231 -25.14 -11.75 -6.29
CA ASP A 231 -24.84 -13.11 -6.78
C ASP A 231 -24.36 -13.28 -8.26
N GLU A 232 -23.07 -13.63 -8.36
CA GLU A 232 -22.44 -14.51 -9.36
C GLU A 232 -21.83 -13.98 -10.66
N PHE A 233 -21.75 -12.68 -10.97
CA PHE A 233 -21.19 -12.31 -12.29
C PHE A 233 -19.67 -12.51 -12.45
N TRP A 234 -18.85 -12.12 -11.46
CA TRP A 234 -17.39 -12.09 -11.67
C TRP A 234 -16.70 -13.46 -11.57
N HIS A 235 -17.19 -14.38 -10.74
CA HIS A 235 -16.69 -15.76 -10.69
C HIS A 235 -17.00 -16.48 -12.01
N LEU A 236 -18.20 -16.28 -12.57
CA LEU A 236 -18.56 -16.76 -13.91
C LEU A 236 -17.72 -16.08 -15.01
N GLN A 237 -17.35 -14.81 -14.86
CA GLN A 237 -16.55 -14.09 -15.86
C GLN A 237 -15.05 -14.43 -15.80
N MET A 238 -14.49 -14.65 -14.61
CA MET A 238 -13.14 -15.22 -14.44
C MET A 238 -13.11 -16.67 -14.93
N SER A 239 -14.19 -17.44 -14.71
CA SER A 239 -14.35 -18.80 -15.26
C SER A 239 -14.55 -18.79 -16.77
N SER A 240 -15.23 -17.78 -17.33
CA SER A 240 -15.38 -17.60 -18.79
C SER A 240 -14.09 -17.10 -19.43
N LEU A 241 -13.27 -16.34 -18.70
CA LEU A 241 -11.93 -15.92 -19.13
C LEU A 241 -10.92 -17.07 -19.02
N ASP A 242 -11.05 -17.94 -18.00
CA ASP A 242 -10.35 -19.21 -17.93
C ASP A 242 -10.75 -20.11 -19.11
N ALA A 243 -12.05 -20.21 -19.39
CA ALA A 243 -12.56 -20.93 -20.55
C ALA A 243 -12.03 -20.30 -21.87
N ASP A 244 -12.09 -18.98 -22.04
CA ASP A 244 -11.60 -18.26 -23.22
C ASP A 244 -10.08 -18.38 -23.40
N SER A 245 -9.30 -18.42 -22.31
CA SER A 245 -7.85 -18.64 -22.35
C SER A 245 -7.49 -20.09 -22.67
N GLN A 246 -8.27 -21.06 -22.17
CA GLN A 246 -8.17 -22.48 -22.57
C GLN A 246 -8.63 -22.70 -24.02
N LEU A 247 -9.51 -21.84 -24.54
CA LEU A 247 -9.98 -21.85 -25.94
C LEU A 247 -8.95 -21.28 -26.93
N GLN A 248 -7.88 -20.60 -26.48
CA GLN A 248 -6.79 -20.18 -27.38
C GLN A 248 -5.90 -21.33 -27.85
N GLY A 249 -6.11 -22.55 -27.32
CA GLY A 249 -5.68 -23.80 -27.93
C GLY A 249 -6.81 -24.49 -28.69
N LYS A 250 -7.62 -23.78 -29.50
CA LYS A 250 -8.82 -24.26 -30.26
C LYS A 250 -9.54 -25.48 -29.65
N PRO A 251 -10.71 -25.33 -28.99
CA PRO A 251 -11.95 -25.77 -29.67
C PRO A 251 -13.30 -25.18 -29.18
N GLY A 252 -14.19 -24.83 -30.10
CA GLY A 252 -15.64 -24.65 -29.84
C GLY A 252 -16.09 -23.19 -29.83
N ALA A 253 -16.64 -22.72 -30.95
CA ALA A 253 -17.28 -21.41 -30.97
C ALA A 253 -18.42 -21.36 -29.93
N LEU A 254 -18.60 -20.22 -29.25
CA LEU A 254 -19.72 -19.96 -28.34
C LEU A 254 -21.08 -20.29 -28.99
N PHE A 255 -21.14 -20.24 -30.32
CA PHE A 255 -22.25 -20.70 -31.14
C PHE A 255 -21.72 -21.57 -32.29
N PRO A 256 -21.46 -22.86 -32.08
CA PRO A 256 -20.77 -23.72 -33.05
C PRO A 256 -21.58 -23.94 -34.34
N ASN A 257 -22.89 -23.74 -34.26
CA ASN A 257 -23.84 -23.94 -35.36
C ASN A 257 -24.31 -22.62 -35.97
N HIS A 258 -23.84 -21.47 -35.50
CA HIS A 258 -24.24 -20.17 -36.05
C HIS A 258 -23.30 -19.78 -37.19
N PRO A 259 -23.82 -19.33 -38.35
CA PRO A 259 -22.98 -18.77 -39.40
C PRO A 259 -22.17 -17.61 -38.84
N SER A 260 -20.84 -17.72 -38.87
CA SER A 260 -19.92 -16.62 -38.59
C SER A 260 -19.20 -16.23 -39.88
N VAL A 261 -18.88 -14.95 -40.00
CA VAL A 261 -18.04 -14.43 -41.08
C VAL A 261 -16.83 -13.79 -40.43
N ASP A 262 -15.66 -14.38 -40.64
CA ASP A 262 -14.39 -13.83 -40.17
C ASP A 262 -13.87 -12.82 -41.20
N GLY A 263 -13.70 -11.57 -40.77
CA GLY A 263 -13.14 -10.50 -41.59
C GLY A 263 -14.16 -9.73 -42.42
N GLY A 264 -14.13 -8.40 -42.26
CA GLY A 264 -15.02 -7.45 -42.95
C GLY A 264 -15.36 -6.24 -42.06
N LYS A 265 -15.69 -5.09 -42.66
CA LYS A 265 -16.27 -3.98 -41.87
C LYS A 265 -17.69 -4.37 -41.47
N LEU A 266 -18.01 -4.27 -40.18
CA LEU A 266 -19.39 -4.47 -39.71
C LEU A 266 -20.38 -3.61 -40.53
N PRO A 267 -21.60 -4.11 -40.80
CA PRO A 267 -22.66 -3.32 -41.43
C PRO A 267 -22.83 -1.99 -40.69
N MET A 268 -23.10 -0.90 -41.41
CA MET A 268 -23.25 0.44 -40.80
C MET A 268 -24.23 0.44 -39.62
N SER A 269 -25.34 -0.30 -39.76
CA SER A 269 -26.37 -0.49 -38.74
C SER A 269 -25.90 -1.23 -37.48
N ALA A 270 -24.81 -2.01 -37.55
CA ALA A 270 -24.26 -2.77 -36.43
C ALA A 270 -23.03 -2.10 -35.79
N ARG A 271 -22.44 -1.08 -36.44
CA ARG A 271 -21.22 -0.42 -35.93
C ARG A 271 -21.43 0.27 -34.60
N TRP A 272 -22.60 0.89 -34.36
CA TRP A 272 -22.90 1.54 -33.09
C TRP A 272 -22.94 0.51 -31.94
N TYR A 273 -23.47 -0.69 -32.20
CA TYR A 273 -23.56 -1.77 -31.21
C TYR A 273 -22.18 -2.33 -30.89
N ALA A 274 -21.33 -2.50 -31.89
CA ALA A 274 -19.93 -2.91 -31.69
C ALA A 274 -19.13 -1.91 -30.85
N LEU A 275 -19.34 -0.60 -31.08
CA LEU A 275 -18.73 0.45 -30.26
C LEU A 275 -19.25 0.40 -28.82
N ARG A 276 -20.55 0.26 -28.61
CA ARG A 276 -21.15 0.11 -27.26
C ARG A 276 -20.68 -1.16 -26.53
N LEU A 277 -20.55 -2.29 -27.24
CA LEU A 277 -20.01 -3.52 -26.68
C LEU A 277 -18.54 -3.37 -26.28
N LYS A 278 -17.75 -2.65 -27.08
CA LYS A 278 -16.35 -2.34 -26.78
C LYS A 278 -16.24 -1.48 -25.52
N ASP A 279 -17.05 -0.43 -25.41
CA ASP A 279 -17.07 0.46 -24.26
C ASP A 279 -17.52 -0.28 -22.99
N ALA A 280 -18.61 -1.05 -23.07
CA ALA A 280 -19.12 -1.85 -21.95
C ALA A 280 -18.10 -2.89 -21.45
N ARG A 281 -17.37 -3.54 -22.36
CA ARG A 281 -16.30 -4.48 -21.98
C ARG A 281 -15.12 -3.75 -21.33
N GLY A 282 -14.78 -2.55 -21.79
CA GLY A 282 -13.79 -1.69 -21.14
C GLY A 282 -14.20 -1.33 -19.71
N GLU A 283 -15.43 -0.86 -19.52
CA GLU A 283 -15.97 -0.53 -18.19
C GLU A 283 -15.95 -1.74 -17.23
N GLN A 284 -16.32 -2.93 -17.71
CA GLN A 284 -16.26 -4.16 -16.92
C GLN A 284 -14.83 -4.51 -16.47
N LEU A 285 -13.86 -4.48 -17.39
CA LEU A 285 -12.45 -4.72 -17.05
C LEU A 285 -11.94 -3.68 -16.05
N GLN A 286 -12.34 -2.42 -16.20
CA GLN A 286 -11.99 -1.35 -15.26
C GLN A 286 -12.53 -1.62 -13.85
N GLN A 287 -13.75 -2.13 -13.73
CA GLN A 287 -14.33 -2.50 -12.45
C GLN A 287 -13.57 -3.65 -11.78
N ILE A 288 -13.24 -4.70 -12.53
CA ILE A 288 -12.46 -5.84 -12.01
C ILE A 288 -11.11 -5.37 -11.47
N VAL A 289 -10.38 -4.56 -12.25
CA VAL A 289 -9.06 -4.04 -11.85
C VAL A 289 -9.17 -3.16 -10.62
N THR A 290 -10.19 -2.31 -10.54
CA THR A 290 -10.43 -1.44 -9.38
C THR A 290 -10.73 -2.25 -8.12
N LEU A 291 -11.55 -3.30 -8.22
CA LEU A 291 -11.84 -4.18 -7.08
C LEU A 291 -10.59 -4.92 -6.59
N LEU A 292 -9.75 -5.40 -7.50
CA LEU A 292 -8.50 -6.09 -7.13
C LEU A 292 -7.53 -5.14 -6.41
N ASP A 293 -7.35 -3.95 -6.95
CA ASP A 293 -6.55 -2.86 -6.38
C ASP A 293 -7.07 -2.47 -4.97
N ASP A 294 -8.36 -2.21 -4.83
CA ASP A 294 -8.97 -1.87 -3.54
C ASP A 294 -8.91 -3.04 -2.52
N GLN A 295 -9.02 -4.29 -2.97
CA GLN A 295 -8.81 -5.45 -2.11
C GLN A 295 -7.38 -5.54 -1.60
N MET A 296 -6.38 -5.31 -2.45
CA MET A 296 -4.97 -5.29 -2.07
C MET A 296 -4.68 -4.17 -1.06
N ASN A 297 -5.26 -2.98 -1.24
CA ASN A 297 -5.14 -1.86 -0.30
C ASN A 297 -5.66 -2.22 1.11
N ASN A 298 -6.77 -2.97 1.19
CA ASN A 298 -7.32 -3.43 2.47
C ASN A 298 -6.49 -4.51 3.19
N THR A 299 -5.43 -5.03 2.56
CA THR A 299 -4.42 -5.85 3.25
C THR A 299 -3.37 -5.02 4.00
N SER A 300 -3.42 -3.68 3.89
CA SER A 300 -2.45 -2.80 4.54
C SER A 300 -2.36 -2.97 6.05
N LEU A 301 -1.14 -2.99 6.54
CA LEU A 301 -0.87 -2.83 7.97
C LEU A 301 -1.34 -1.46 8.46
N ILE A 302 -2.07 -1.47 9.58
CA ILE A 302 -2.35 -0.25 10.35
C ILE A 302 -1.55 -0.34 11.65
N LEU A 303 -0.50 0.47 11.77
CA LEU A 303 0.38 0.48 12.93
C LEU A 303 0.21 1.76 13.75
N LEU A 304 0.09 1.60 15.06
CA LEU A 304 0.11 2.70 16.02
C LEU A 304 1.29 2.51 16.96
N PHE A 305 2.24 3.46 16.92
CA PHE A 305 3.36 3.53 17.86
C PHE A 305 2.98 4.42 19.03
N GLU A 306 3.13 3.91 20.24
CA GLU A 306 2.91 4.63 21.48
C GLU A 306 4.23 4.70 22.26
N ALA A 307 4.73 5.93 22.42
CA ALA A 307 5.96 6.21 23.15
C ALA A 307 5.73 7.37 24.12
N GLY A 308 5.86 7.11 25.42
CA GLY A 308 5.41 8.07 26.43
C GLY A 308 3.90 8.29 26.33
N LYS A 309 3.46 9.54 26.19
CA LYS A 309 2.05 9.89 25.93
C LYS A 309 1.75 10.18 24.46
N LYS A 310 2.72 9.96 23.58
CA LYS A 310 2.64 10.30 22.16
C LYS A 310 2.26 9.10 21.32
N LYS A 311 1.40 9.35 20.34
CA LYS A 311 0.83 8.32 19.46
C LYS A 311 1.03 8.68 17.99
N LEU A 312 1.67 7.79 17.24
CA LEU A 312 2.02 7.97 15.82
C LEU A 312 1.35 6.87 15.00
N LEU A 313 0.44 7.25 14.11
CA LEU A 313 -0.41 6.35 13.34
C LEU A 313 0.02 6.27 11.87
N PHE A 314 0.30 5.05 11.41
CA PHE A 314 0.70 4.72 10.04
C PHE A 314 -0.24 3.65 9.48
N PRO A 315 -1.26 4.04 8.69
CA PRO A 315 -2.30 3.12 8.22
C PRO A 315 -1.98 2.40 6.91
N GLY A 316 -0.81 2.63 6.31
CA GLY A 316 -0.53 2.27 4.91
C GLY A 316 -1.63 2.83 4.02
N ASP A 317 -2.22 1.95 3.22
CA ASP A 317 -3.30 2.26 2.28
C ASP A 317 -4.62 1.61 2.68
N ALA A 318 -4.78 1.31 3.97
CA ALA A 318 -6.01 0.75 4.51
C ALA A 318 -7.22 1.59 4.10
N GLN A 319 -8.18 0.94 3.43
CA GLN A 319 -9.43 1.54 3.02
C GLN A 319 -10.56 1.16 3.99
N LEU A 320 -11.80 1.34 3.54
CA LEU A 320 -12.98 1.31 4.37
C LEU A 320 -13.16 -0.02 5.12
N GLU A 321 -12.96 -1.17 4.49
CA GLU A 321 -13.19 -2.49 5.09
C GLU A 321 -12.20 -2.80 6.23
N ASN A 322 -10.91 -2.47 6.02
CA ASN A 322 -9.89 -2.62 7.05
C ASN A 322 -10.17 -1.66 8.23
N TRP A 323 -10.48 -0.39 7.93
CA TRP A 323 -10.88 0.58 8.95
C TRP A 323 -12.18 0.23 9.66
N GLN A 324 -13.18 -0.32 8.98
CA GLN A 324 -14.45 -0.75 9.58
C GLN A 324 -14.19 -1.77 10.68
N TYR A 325 -13.32 -2.76 10.42
CA TYR A 325 -12.96 -3.72 11.44
C TYR A 325 -12.20 -3.04 12.59
N ALA A 326 -11.15 -2.27 12.28
CA ALA A 326 -10.37 -1.57 13.30
C ALA A 326 -11.23 -0.67 14.21
N LEU A 327 -12.13 0.12 13.61
CA LEU A 327 -13.03 1.04 14.31
C LEU A 327 -14.23 0.35 14.97
N SER A 328 -14.55 -0.90 14.61
CA SER A 328 -15.55 -1.69 15.35
C SER A 328 -15.05 -2.07 16.75
N GLN A 329 -13.74 -2.09 16.96
CA GLN A 329 -13.12 -2.40 18.25
C GLN A 329 -13.09 -1.14 19.12
N SER A 330 -13.77 -1.18 20.26
CA SER A 330 -13.83 -0.04 21.20
C SER A 330 -12.44 0.39 21.68
N SER A 331 -11.55 -0.58 21.94
CA SER A 331 -10.16 -0.32 22.34
C SER A 331 -9.39 0.47 21.28
N SER A 332 -9.51 0.09 20.01
CA SER A 332 -8.89 0.80 18.88
C SER A 332 -9.40 2.24 18.77
N ARG A 333 -10.72 2.47 18.88
CA ARG A 333 -11.28 3.84 18.87
C ARG A 333 -10.73 4.69 20.01
N THR A 334 -10.63 4.13 21.21
CA THR A 334 -10.04 4.85 22.36
C THR A 334 -8.57 5.18 22.12
N LEU A 335 -7.79 4.25 21.56
CA LEU A 335 -6.38 4.46 21.24
C LEU A 335 -6.16 5.56 20.20
N LEU A 336 -7.03 5.63 19.19
CA LEU A 336 -6.90 6.55 18.05
C LEU A 336 -7.31 8.00 18.36
N LYS A 337 -8.07 8.24 19.43
CA LYS A 337 -8.66 9.55 19.74
C LYS A 337 -7.64 10.67 19.95
N ASP A 338 -6.50 10.36 20.54
CA ASP A 338 -5.46 11.33 20.94
C ASP A 338 -4.14 11.12 20.18
N VAL A 339 -4.23 10.67 18.92
CA VAL A 339 -3.08 10.58 18.00
C VAL A 339 -2.41 11.95 17.83
N ASP A 340 -1.08 11.99 17.93
CA ASP A 340 -0.25 13.19 17.74
C ASP A 340 0.23 13.34 16.29
N LEU A 341 0.48 12.22 15.62
CA LEU A 341 0.90 12.20 14.21
C LEU A 341 0.09 11.17 13.43
N TYR A 342 -0.48 11.59 12.31
CA TYR A 342 -1.22 10.73 11.38
C TYR A 342 -0.60 10.77 9.99
N LYS A 343 -0.08 9.64 9.50
CA LYS A 343 0.23 9.47 8.06
C LYS A 343 -1.10 9.31 7.31
N VAL A 344 -1.38 10.24 6.41
CA VAL A 344 -2.57 10.23 5.56
C VAL A 344 -2.52 8.99 4.67
N GLY A 345 -3.54 8.13 4.74
CA GLY A 345 -3.53 6.86 4.02
C GLY A 345 -3.69 7.02 2.51
N HIS A 346 -3.18 6.04 1.74
CA HIS A 346 -3.43 5.89 0.30
C HIS A 346 -3.24 7.17 -0.50
N HIS A 347 -2.13 7.87 -0.23
CA HIS A 347 -1.72 9.10 -0.91
C HIS A 347 -2.76 10.24 -0.91
N GLY A 348 -3.73 10.21 0.02
CA GLY A 348 -4.84 11.17 0.08
C GLY A 348 -6.07 10.77 -0.73
N SER A 349 -6.23 9.50 -1.06
CA SER A 349 -7.42 8.94 -1.71
C SER A 349 -8.67 9.02 -0.83
N LEU A 350 -9.84 9.10 -1.47
CA LEU A 350 -11.13 9.33 -0.81
C LEU A 350 -11.46 8.33 0.30
N ASN A 351 -11.09 7.07 0.10
CA ASN A 351 -11.57 5.95 0.93
C ASN A 351 -10.61 5.56 2.07
N ALA A 352 -9.46 6.24 2.20
CA ALA A 352 -8.41 5.85 3.15
C ALA A 352 -8.42 6.62 4.48
N THR A 353 -9.12 7.75 4.53
CA THR A 353 -9.38 8.50 5.78
C THR A 353 -10.88 8.53 6.05
N PRO A 354 -11.44 7.56 6.80
CA PRO A 354 -12.84 7.59 7.16
C PRO A 354 -13.20 8.89 7.89
N LYS A 355 -14.34 9.50 7.55
CA LYS A 355 -14.80 10.73 8.22
C LYS A 355 -14.93 10.53 9.73
N SER A 356 -15.42 9.38 10.17
CA SER A 356 -15.54 9.03 11.60
C SER A 356 -14.18 9.02 12.32
N LEU A 357 -13.14 8.49 11.68
CA LEU A 357 -11.78 8.53 12.20
C LEU A 357 -11.29 9.98 12.32
N TRP A 358 -11.42 10.76 11.24
CA TRP A 358 -10.97 12.15 11.20
C TRP A 358 -11.68 13.03 12.25
N THR A 359 -12.99 12.86 12.41
CA THR A 359 -13.77 13.62 13.40
C THR A 359 -13.44 13.23 14.83
N ASP A 360 -13.06 11.97 15.08
CA ASP A 360 -12.74 11.46 16.41
C ASP A 360 -11.35 11.92 16.91
N PHE A 361 -10.48 12.44 16.04
CA PHE A 361 -9.18 13.01 16.45
C PHE A 361 -9.35 14.27 17.30
N SER A 362 -9.12 14.12 18.61
CA SER A 362 -9.24 15.19 19.62
C SER A 362 -8.20 16.31 19.48
N LYS A 363 -7.06 16.02 18.85
CA LYS A 363 -5.97 16.99 18.63
C LYS A 363 -6.12 17.76 17.30
N ARG A 364 -7.14 17.44 16.50
CA ARG A 364 -7.56 18.24 15.34
C ARG A 364 -7.98 19.64 15.80
N GLY A 365 -7.68 20.65 15.00
CA GLY A 365 -8.12 22.02 15.27
C GLY A 365 -7.38 23.08 14.47
N LYS A 366 -7.71 24.34 14.72
CA LYS A 366 -7.19 25.48 13.97
C LYS A 366 -5.73 25.78 14.31
N ALA A 367 -5.08 26.57 13.45
CA ALA A 367 -3.74 27.10 13.73
C ALA A 367 -3.70 27.78 15.11
N GLY A 368 -2.62 27.55 15.87
CA GLY A 368 -2.44 28.04 17.24
C GLY A 368 -2.94 27.10 18.34
N GLN A 369 -3.64 26.01 18.02
CA GLN A 369 -3.99 24.98 19.01
C GLN A 369 -2.74 24.31 19.58
N LYS A 370 -2.65 24.22 20.90
CA LYS A 370 -1.54 23.51 21.58
C LYS A 370 -1.63 22.00 21.31
N ASN A 371 -0.50 21.37 20.99
CA ASN A 371 -0.43 19.95 20.62
C ASN A 371 -1.37 19.60 19.44
N ARG A 372 -1.50 20.52 18.48
CA ARG A 372 -2.25 20.29 17.24
C ARG A 372 -1.75 19.01 16.56
N LEU A 373 -2.68 18.22 16.06
CA LEU A 373 -2.40 17.02 15.27
C LEU A 373 -1.45 17.38 14.12
N LYS A 374 -0.37 16.62 13.98
CA LYS A 374 0.49 16.65 12.79
C LYS A 374 -0.02 15.62 11.80
N THR A 375 -0.16 16.01 10.54
CA THR A 375 -0.49 15.08 9.46
C THR A 375 0.66 15.03 8.47
N VAL A 376 0.96 13.85 7.96
CA VAL A 376 2.06 13.64 7.01
C VAL A 376 1.49 12.94 5.80
N MET A 377 1.68 13.51 4.61
CA MET A 377 1.16 12.95 3.38
C MET A 377 2.26 12.87 2.32
N SER A 378 2.61 11.64 1.92
CA SER A 378 3.39 11.42 0.70
C SER A 378 2.44 11.27 -0.47
N THR A 379 2.56 12.15 -1.45
CA THR A 379 1.69 12.16 -2.62
C THR A 379 2.30 12.96 -3.77
N ARG A 380 1.75 12.77 -4.96
CA ARG A 380 2.01 13.60 -6.13
C ARG A 380 0.67 13.98 -6.77
N PRO A 381 0.25 15.26 -6.66
CA PRO A 381 -0.93 15.76 -7.36
C PRO A 381 -0.86 15.47 -8.87
N ASP A 382 -2.03 15.39 -9.50
CA ASP A 382 -2.21 15.19 -10.94
C ASP A 382 -1.75 13.83 -11.50
N LYS A 383 -1.25 12.92 -10.67
CA LYS A 383 -0.92 11.55 -11.09
C LYS A 383 -2.16 10.71 -11.35
N HIS A 384 -3.18 10.80 -10.50
CA HIS A 384 -4.41 10.02 -10.61
C HIS A 384 -5.67 10.89 -10.46
N GLY A 385 -6.68 10.54 -11.27
CA GLY A 385 -7.99 11.18 -11.25
C GLY A 385 -8.00 12.61 -11.77
N HIS A 386 -9.18 13.23 -11.76
CA HIS A 386 -9.36 14.59 -12.24
C HIS A 386 -10.34 15.37 -11.35
N GLU A 387 -10.03 16.65 -11.10
CA GLU A 387 -10.88 17.54 -10.31
C GLU A 387 -12.29 17.68 -10.88
N LYS A 388 -12.41 17.72 -12.21
CA LYS A 388 -13.71 17.80 -12.91
C LYS A 388 -14.62 16.61 -12.58
N SER A 389 -14.04 15.46 -12.29
CA SER A 389 -14.75 14.22 -11.99
C SER A 389 -14.82 13.91 -10.51
N ASN A 390 -14.24 14.76 -9.64
CA ASN A 390 -14.10 14.50 -8.22
C ASN A 390 -13.46 13.12 -7.94
N THR A 391 -12.39 12.80 -8.69
CA THR A 391 -11.61 11.57 -8.50
C THR A 391 -10.12 11.83 -8.28
N GLU A 392 -9.67 13.09 -8.24
CA GLU A 392 -8.26 13.44 -8.08
C GLU A 392 -7.66 12.92 -6.78
N VAL A 393 -6.40 12.47 -6.83
CA VAL A 393 -5.60 12.06 -5.67
C VAL A 393 -4.40 13.00 -5.58
N PRO A 394 -4.19 13.69 -4.44
CA PRO A 394 -5.03 13.71 -3.24
C PRO A 394 -6.35 14.48 -3.46
N ARG A 395 -7.43 14.11 -2.74
CA ARG A 395 -8.73 14.83 -2.83
C ARG A 395 -8.56 16.29 -2.40
N ARG A 396 -9.01 17.25 -3.20
CA ARG A 396 -8.92 18.69 -2.84
C ARG A 396 -9.63 19.02 -1.53
N THR A 397 -10.77 18.39 -1.27
CA THR A 397 -11.53 18.56 -0.02
C THR A 397 -10.80 17.98 1.19
N LEU A 398 -10.05 16.90 1.02
CA LEU A 398 -9.21 16.33 2.07
C LEU A 398 -8.04 17.28 2.36
N LEU A 399 -7.34 17.78 1.34
CA LEU A 399 -6.26 18.75 1.52
C LEU A 399 -6.70 19.98 2.31
N GLN A 400 -7.85 20.55 1.95
CA GLN A 400 -8.42 21.70 2.65
C GLN A 400 -8.70 21.40 4.13
N ALA A 401 -9.23 20.21 4.45
CA ALA A 401 -9.45 19.80 5.83
C ALA A 401 -8.13 19.58 6.58
N LEU A 402 -7.14 18.93 5.94
CA LEU A 402 -5.82 18.72 6.53
C LEU A 402 -5.12 20.06 6.84
N ASP A 403 -5.10 21.01 5.90
CA ASP A 403 -4.49 22.33 6.10
C ASP A 403 -5.18 23.13 7.21
N SER A 404 -6.51 23.17 7.20
CA SER A 404 -7.28 23.98 8.14
C SER A 404 -7.34 23.39 9.54
N GLU A 405 -7.26 22.06 9.67
CA GLU A 405 -7.55 21.36 10.92
C GLU A 405 -6.36 20.56 11.48
N SER A 406 -5.19 20.58 10.82
CA SER A 406 -3.95 19.97 11.31
C SER A 406 -2.68 20.73 10.86
N GLU A 407 -1.55 20.43 11.46
CA GLU A 407 -0.24 20.84 10.94
C GLU A 407 0.16 19.86 9.81
N LEU A 408 -0.15 20.23 8.57
CA LEU A 408 0.09 19.38 7.39
C LEU A 408 1.52 19.50 6.90
N HIS A 409 2.20 18.36 6.91
CA HIS A 409 3.50 18.10 6.27
C HIS A 409 3.25 17.27 5.01
N SER A 410 3.81 17.67 3.87
CA SER A 410 3.56 16.93 2.64
C SER A 410 4.67 17.03 1.61
N THR A 411 5.04 15.87 1.06
CA THR A 411 6.18 15.75 0.15
C THR A 411 6.00 16.59 -1.11
N HIS A 412 4.78 16.70 -1.68
CA HIS A 412 4.52 17.52 -2.86
C HIS A 412 4.79 19.03 -2.68
N ARG A 413 5.00 19.50 -1.45
CA ARG A 413 5.35 20.89 -1.13
C ARG A 413 6.86 21.12 -1.00
N LEU A 414 7.65 20.06 -1.08
CA LEU A 414 9.11 20.14 -1.00
C LEU A 414 9.66 20.86 -2.23
N GLY A 415 10.67 21.71 -1.99
CA GLY A 415 11.39 22.39 -3.07
C GLY A 415 12.21 21.42 -3.92
N ALA A 416 12.56 21.85 -5.14
CA ALA A 416 13.41 21.08 -6.04
C ALA A 416 14.74 20.69 -5.35
N GLY A 417 15.14 19.43 -5.49
CA GLY A 417 16.35 18.87 -4.89
C GLY A 417 16.26 18.55 -3.39
N VAL A 418 15.12 18.81 -2.72
CA VAL A 418 14.92 18.41 -1.32
C VAL A 418 14.44 16.97 -1.26
N LEU A 419 15.22 16.08 -0.65
CA LEU A 419 14.93 14.64 -0.60
C LEU A 419 13.79 14.28 0.36
N TYR A 420 13.61 15.03 1.45
CA TYR A 420 12.62 14.71 2.48
C TYR A 420 12.27 15.93 3.35
N GLU A 421 11.19 15.79 4.14
CA GLU A 421 10.84 16.69 5.25
C GLU A 421 11.15 16.03 6.60
N GLU A 422 11.74 16.75 7.57
CA GLU A 422 11.92 16.26 8.95
C GLU A 422 10.78 16.72 9.85
N ILE A 423 10.12 15.77 10.51
CA ILE A 423 9.02 16.04 11.43
C ILE A 423 9.40 15.53 12.82
N HIS A 424 9.49 16.45 13.78
CA HIS A 424 9.92 16.17 15.15
C HIS A 424 8.75 16.06 16.11
N ILE A 425 8.76 15.01 16.94
CA ILE A 425 7.78 14.74 18.00
C ILE A 425 8.52 14.58 19.34
N ASP A 426 8.33 15.54 20.25
CA ASP A 426 8.87 15.46 21.62
C ASP A 426 8.12 14.39 22.44
N LEU A 427 8.86 13.38 22.91
CA LEU A 427 8.34 12.24 23.68
C LEU A 427 8.57 12.38 25.19
N ARG A 428 9.20 13.46 25.67
CA ARG A 428 9.55 13.64 27.09
C ARG A 428 8.34 13.92 28.00
N LYS A 429 7.16 14.19 27.45
CA LYS A 429 5.99 14.73 28.16
C LYS A 429 4.87 13.72 28.38
#